data_AF-A0A1Y1K913-F1
#
_entry.id   AF-A0A1Y1K913-F1
#
_cell.length_a   1.000
_cell.length_b   1.000
_cell.length_c   1.000
_cell.angle_alpha   90.00
_cell.angle_beta   90.00
_cell.angle_gamma   90.00
#
_symmetry.space_group_name_H-M   'P 1'
#
loop_
_entity.id
_entity.type
_entity.pdbx_description
1 polymer ?
#
loop_
_entity_poly.entity_id
_entity_poly.type
_entity_poly.pdbx_seq_one_letter_code
_entity_poly.pdbx_strand_id
1 'polypeptide(L)'
;RCYDLQKQELVKIVQPGARWISSFDIHSGGDNLIVGSYDRRLLWHDLDLSSRPYKTMRFHSEAIRAVKYHRNLPLFADASDDGTLQIFHGKVVSDLMENATIVPVKM
;
A
#
# COMPACT_ATOMS: atom_id res chain seq x y z
N ARG A 1 -0.08 -6.41 -11.27
CA ARG A 1 -1.01 -7.41 -11.87
C ARG A 1 -1.01 -8.63 -10.97
N CYS A 2 -2.15 -9.26 -10.76
CA CYS A 2 -2.27 -10.49 -9.96
C CYS A 2 -2.61 -11.66 -10.91
N TYR A 3 -1.85 -12.74 -10.82
CA TYR A 3 -2.00 -13.91 -11.67
C TYR A 3 -2.26 -15.14 -10.80
N ASP A 4 -3.20 -15.99 -11.23
CA ASP A 4 -3.37 -17.33 -10.69
C ASP A 4 -2.41 -18.26 -11.43
N LEU A 5 -1.43 -18.81 -10.71
CA LEU A 5 -0.40 -19.65 -11.32
C LEU A 5 -0.91 -21.07 -11.64
N GLN A 6 -1.92 -21.57 -10.93
CA GLN A 6 -2.50 -22.88 -11.18
C GLN A 6 -3.35 -22.85 -12.45
N LYS A 7 -4.13 -21.77 -12.63
CA LYS A 7 -5.00 -21.57 -13.79
C LYS A 7 -4.30 -20.87 -14.96
N GLN A 8 -3.11 -20.33 -14.73
CA GLN A 8 -2.33 -19.56 -15.71
C GLN A 8 -3.09 -18.36 -16.27
N GLU A 9 -3.89 -17.69 -15.43
CA GLU A 9 -4.76 -16.60 -15.86
C GLU A 9 -4.51 -15.29 -15.09
N LEU A 10 -4.83 -14.18 -15.74
CA LEU A 10 -4.81 -12.86 -15.12
C LEU A 10 -6.10 -12.67 -14.29
N VAL A 11 -5.94 -12.56 -12.97
CA VAL A 11 -7.07 -12.42 -12.04
C VAL A 11 -7.46 -10.95 -11.86
N LYS A 12 -6.47 -10.08 -11.62
CA LYS A 12 -6.74 -8.67 -11.25
C LYS A 12 -5.69 -7.72 -11.81
N ILE A 13 -6.16 -6.60 -12.38
CA ILE A 13 -5.32 -5.46 -12.73
C ILE A 13 -5.57 -4.36 -11.70
N VAL A 14 -4.58 -4.12 -10.85
CA VAL A 14 -4.55 -2.97 -9.92
C VAL A 14 -4.13 -1.73 -10.69
N GLN A 15 -4.79 -0.60 -10.43
CA GLN A 15 -4.57 0.69 -11.09
C GLN A 15 -4.13 1.75 -10.07
N PRO A 16 -2.83 1.80 -9.69
CA PRO A 16 -2.34 2.77 -8.68
C PRO A 16 -2.46 4.24 -9.11
N GLY A 17 -2.54 4.52 -10.42
CA GLY A 17 -2.50 5.91 -10.92
C GLY A 17 -1.16 6.60 -10.67
N ALA A 18 -0.14 5.85 -10.26
CA ALA A 18 1.27 6.25 -10.23
C ALA A 18 1.87 6.12 -11.63
N ARG A 19 2.62 7.14 -12.07
CA ARG A 19 3.37 7.07 -13.32
C ARG A 19 4.58 6.14 -13.16
N TRP A 20 5.24 6.23 -12.00
CA TRP A 20 6.41 5.44 -11.67
C TRP A 20 6.23 4.75 -10.32
N ILE A 21 5.99 3.44 -10.35
CA ILE A 21 5.92 2.60 -9.16
C ILE A 21 7.35 2.20 -8.78
N SER A 22 7.70 2.39 -7.51
CA SER A 22 9.04 2.05 -7.00
C SER A 22 9.07 0.72 -6.25
N SER A 23 8.09 0.51 -5.37
CA SER A 23 7.96 -0.68 -4.53
C SER A 23 6.50 -0.93 -4.20
N PHE A 24 6.15 -2.16 -3.87
CA PHE A 24 4.87 -2.49 -3.25
C PHE A 24 5.06 -3.60 -2.22
N ASP A 25 4.09 -3.75 -1.31
CA ASP A 25 4.03 -4.85 -0.38
C ASP A 25 2.58 -5.26 -0.12
N ILE A 26 2.37 -6.52 0.19
CA ILE A 26 1.04 -7.11 0.40
C ILE A 26 0.85 -7.35 1.89
N HIS A 27 -0.30 -6.94 2.43
CA HIS A 27 -0.66 -7.20 3.81
C HIS A 27 -0.74 -8.72 4.05
N SER A 28 -0.42 -9.18 5.27
CA SER A 28 -0.41 -10.62 5.60
C SER A 28 -1.76 -11.31 5.41
N GLY A 29 -2.86 -10.55 5.47
CA GLY A 29 -4.21 -11.03 5.15
C GLY A 29 -4.48 -11.25 3.65
N GLY A 30 -3.64 -10.75 2.74
CA GLY A 30 -3.75 -10.97 1.29
C GLY A 30 -4.58 -9.94 0.51
N ASP A 31 -5.53 -9.27 1.17
CA ASP A 31 -6.56 -8.47 0.47
C ASP A 31 -6.23 -6.97 0.38
N ASN A 32 -5.14 -6.54 1.02
CA ASN A 32 -4.70 -5.15 1.02
C ASN A 32 -3.24 -5.06 0.56
N LEU A 33 -2.90 -3.98 -0.14
CA LEU A 33 -1.54 -3.71 -0.58
C LEU A 33 -1.20 -2.22 -0.45
N ILE A 34 0.08 -1.95 -0.23
CA ILE A 34 0.66 -0.61 -0.30
C ILE A 34 1.58 -0.50 -1.50
N VAL A 35 1.59 0.67 -2.13
CA VAL A 35 2.46 1.00 -3.25
C VAL A 35 3.19 2.31 -2.97
N GLY A 36 4.51 2.28 -3.03
CA GLY A 36 5.36 3.45 -3.08
C GLY A 36 5.59 3.91 -4.52
N SER A 37 5.75 5.20 -4.72
CA SER A 37 5.98 5.81 -6.03
C SER A 37 7.06 6.88 -6.00
N TYR A 38 7.79 7.00 -7.10
CA TYR A 38 8.69 8.14 -7.33
C TYR A 38 7.93 9.46 -7.47
N ASP A 39 6.62 9.42 -7.70
CA ASP A 39 5.74 10.59 -7.68
C ASP A 39 5.44 11.10 -6.26
N ARG A 40 6.21 10.68 -5.25
CA ARG A 40 6.09 11.09 -3.83
C ARG A 40 4.76 10.67 -3.20
N ARG A 41 4.21 9.54 -3.68
CA ARG A 41 2.89 9.02 -3.29
C ARG A 41 3.03 7.65 -2.64
N LEU A 42 2.43 7.51 -1.46
CA LEU A 42 2.11 6.23 -0.85
C LEU A 42 0.63 5.94 -1.09
N LEU A 43 0.35 4.78 -1.69
CA LEU A 43 -0.99 4.40 -2.12
C LEU A 43 -1.40 3.15 -1.36
N TRP A 44 -2.54 3.21 -0.70
CA TRP A 44 -3.18 2.04 -0.10
C TRP A 44 -4.28 1.56 -1.03
N HIS A 45 -4.26 0.29 -1.38
CA HIS A 45 -5.35 -0.35 -2.09
C HIS A 45 -5.97 -1.45 -1.22
N ASP A 46 -7.30 -1.40 -1.18
CA ASP A 46 -8.13 -2.53 -0.82
C ASP A 46 -8.53 -3.23 -2.12
N LEU A 47 -8.11 -4.49 -2.26
CA LEU A 47 -8.27 -5.24 -3.50
C LEU A 47 -9.72 -5.62 -3.77
N ASP A 48 -10.56 -5.72 -2.75
CA ASP A 48 -11.95 -6.15 -2.89
C ASP A 48 -12.89 -4.97 -3.12
N LEU A 49 -12.50 -3.79 -2.65
CA LEU A 49 -13.27 -2.56 -2.86
C LEU A 49 -13.09 -1.97 -4.28
N SER A 50 -11.86 -1.87 -4.78
CA SER A 50 -11.60 -1.23 -6.08
C SER A 50 -10.24 -1.57 -6.68
N SER A 51 -10.11 -1.44 -8.00
CA SER A 51 -8.81 -1.44 -8.66
C SER A 51 -8.02 -0.15 -8.42
N ARG A 52 -8.69 0.95 -8.04
CA ARG A 52 -8.08 2.25 -7.74
C ARG A 52 -7.63 2.33 -6.27
N PRO A 53 -6.72 3.26 -5.91
CA PRO A 53 -6.31 3.42 -4.52
C PRO A 53 -7.50 3.76 -3.63
N TYR A 54 -7.63 3.07 -2.50
CA TYR A 54 -8.54 3.46 -1.43
C TYR A 54 -8.09 4.79 -0.80
N LYS A 55 -6.78 4.92 -0.56
CA LYS A 55 -6.19 6.14 0.01
C LYS A 55 -4.89 6.49 -0.69
N THR A 56 -4.69 7.79 -0.94
CA THR A 56 -3.43 8.36 -1.44
C THR A 56 -2.86 9.28 -0.37
N MET A 57 -1.61 9.05 0.01
CA MET A 57 -0.87 9.79 1.03
C MET A 57 0.34 10.47 0.40
N ARG A 58 0.59 11.72 0.79
CA ARG A 58 1.62 12.61 0.23
C ARG A 58 2.31 13.37 1.35
N PHE A 59 3.13 12.66 2.10
CA PHE A 59 3.84 13.22 3.23
C PHE A 59 5.32 13.47 2.94
N HIS A 60 5.90 12.71 2.00
CA HIS A 60 7.29 12.87 1.59
C HIS A 60 7.47 14.02 0.59
N SER A 61 8.57 14.75 0.76
CA SER A 61 9.00 15.79 -0.18
C SER A 61 9.76 15.22 -1.37
N GLU A 62 10.24 13.98 -1.28
CA GLU A 62 10.94 13.28 -2.35
C GLU A 62 10.38 11.87 -2.62
N ALA A 63 11.03 11.16 -3.54
CA ALA A 63 10.59 9.87 -4.04
C ALA A 63 10.59 8.78 -2.95
N ILE A 64 9.50 8.01 -2.87
CA ILE A 64 9.46 6.82 -2.01
C ILE A 64 10.21 5.70 -2.70
N ARG A 65 11.14 5.06 -1.99
CA ARG A 65 12.00 3.97 -2.48
C ARG A 65 11.52 2.60 -2.05
N ALA A 66 11.03 2.48 -0.82
CA ALA A 66 10.59 1.21 -0.28
C ALA A 66 9.31 1.40 0.54
N VAL A 67 8.48 0.38 0.54
CA VAL A 67 7.30 0.26 1.40
C VAL A 67 7.26 -1.16 1.97
N LYS A 68 6.93 -1.30 3.24
CA LYS A 68 6.84 -2.61 3.90
C LYS A 68 5.73 -2.67 4.94
N TYR A 69 4.93 -3.72 4.87
CA TYR A 69 4.09 -4.14 5.97
C TYR A 69 4.92 -4.87 7.01
N HIS A 70 4.56 -4.66 8.27
CA HIS A 70 5.00 -5.53 9.34
C HIS A 70 4.20 -6.85 9.27
N ARG A 71 4.85 -7.99 9.52
CA ARG A 71 4.22 -9.31 9.32
C ARG A 71 3.06 -9.61 10.27
N ASN A 72 3.20 -9.19 11.53
CA ASN A 72 2.27 -9.55 12.62
C ASN A 72 1.49 -8.36 13.20
N LEU A 73 2.19 -7.27 13.49
CA LEU A 73 1.59 -6.02 13.98
C LEU A 73 0.87 -5.24 12.85
N PRO A 74 -0.18 -4.47 13.17
CA PRO A 74 -0.91 -3.60 12.23
C PRO A 74 -0.08 -2.34 11.92
N LEU A 75 1.13 -2.53 11.42
CA LEU A 75 2.08 -1.47 11.10
C LEU A 75 2.58 -1.61 9.67
N PHE A 76 2.91 -0.48 9.07
CA PHE A 76 3.67 -0.44 7.84
C PHE A 76 4.54 0.81 7.82
N ALA A 77 5.56 0.81 6.96
CA ALA A 77 6.47 1.91 6.81
C ALA A 77 6.78 2.19 5.34
N ASP A 78 7.13 3.43 5.06
CA ASP A 78 7.76 3.86 3.82
C ASP A 78 9.13 4.48 4.09
N ALA A 79 9.98 4.49 3.06
CA ALA A 79 11.31 5.10 3.09
C ALA A 79 11.49 5.97 1.86
N SER A 80 11.98 7.19 2.05
CA SER A 80 12.07 8.22 1.01
C SER A 80 13.50 8.73 0.81
N ASP A 81 13.76 9.27 -0.37
CA ASP A 81 15.00 9.99 -0.70
C ASP A 81 15.19 11.29 0.10
N ASP A 82 14.15 11.80 0.75
CA ASP A 82 14.25 12.96 1.65
C ASP A 82 14.98 12.65 2.97
N GLY A 83 15.43 11.40 3.15
CA GLY A 83 16.17 10.95 4.32
C GLY A 83 15.29 10.54 5.50
N THR A 84 13.96 10.48 5.31
CA THR A 84 13.01 10.11 6.36
C THR A 84 12.34 8.76 6.09
N LEU A 85 11.87 8.14 7.17
CA LEU A 85 10.98 6.99 7.16
C LEU A 85 9.71 7.37 7.93
N GLN A 86 8.55 7.07 7.38
CA GLN A 86 7.30 7.26 8.10
C GLN A 86 6.76 5.90 8.52
N ILE A 87 6.24 5.86 9.74
CA ILE A 87 5.67 4.65 10.32
C ILE A 87 4.19 4.91 10.56
N PHE A 88 3.37 3.99 10.10
CA PHE A 88 1.92 4.07 10.17
C PHE A 88 1.36 2.89 10.93
N HIS A 89 0.31 3.17 11.70
CA HIS A 89 -0.65 2.16 12.11
C HIS A 89 -1.68 1.97 11.00
N GLY A 90 -1.79 0.74 10.51
CA GLY A 90 -2.70 0.35 9.43
C GLY A 90 -3.54 -0.84 9.85
N LYS A 91 -4.73 -0.59 10.38
CA LYS A 91 -5.69 -1.65 10.73
C LYS A 91 -6.50 -2.00 9.49
N VAL A 92 -6.25 -3.19 8.94
CA VAL A 92 -7.15 -3.85 7.99
C VAL A 92 -8.31 -4.43 8.80
N VAL A 93 -9.52 -4.16 8.35
CA VAL A 93 -10.74 -4.67 8.97
C VAL A 93 -11.41 -5.63 8.03
N SER A 94 -11.81 -6.79 8.56
CA SER A 94 -12.51 -7.84 7.82
C SER A 94 -14.01 -7.58 7.70
N ASP A 95 -14.56 -6.70 8.56
CA ASP A 95 -15.96 -6.32 8.52
C ASP A 95 -16.17 -5.22 7.49
N LEU A 96 -17.02 -5.50 6.49
CA LEU A 96 -17.37 -4.60 5.40
C LEU A 96 -18.03 -3.28 5.88
N MET A 97 -18.49 -3.22 7.13
CA MET A 97 -19.07 -2.02 7.72
C MET A 97 -18.04 -1.09 8.40
N GLU A 98 -16.79 -1.53 8.61
CA GLU A 98 -15.74 -0.72 9.24
C GLU A 98 -14.71 -0.24 8.19
N ASN A 99 -14.34 1.04 8.26
CA ASN A 99 -13.32 1.60 7.37
C ASN A 99 -11.91 1.23 7.84
N ALA A 100 -11.02 0.96 6.89
CA ALA A 100 -9.60 0.79 7.18
C ALA A 100 -9.03 2.04 7.87
N THR A 101 -8.35 1.84 8.99
CA THR A 101 -7.78 2.93 9.79
C THR A 101 -6.30 3.07 9.47
N ILE A 102 -5.91 4.25 8.97
CA ILE A 102 -4.52 4.57 8.63
C ILE A 102 -4.12 5.84 9.38
N VAL A 103 -3.21 5.69 10.34
CA VAL A 103 -2.78 6.76 11.24
C VAL A 103 -1.24 6.86 11.23
N PRO A 104 -0.65 8.03 10.92
CA PRO A 104 0.78 8.24 11.09
C PRO A 104 1.17 8.16 12.58
N VAL A 105 2.18 7.37 12.90
CA VAL A 105 2.71 7.20 14.26
C VAL A 105 4.03 7.94 14.42
N LYS A 106 4.86 7.93 13.37
CA LYS A 106 6.11 8.69 13.32
C LYS A 106 6.30 9.26 11.91
N MET A 107 6.66 10.56 11.88
CA MET A 107 7.06 11.31 10.69
C MET A 107 8.52 11.73 10.83
#